data_AF-A0A3N7GHX5-F1
#
_entry.id   AF-A0A3N7GHX5-F1
#
_cell.length_a   1.000
_cell.length_b   1.000
_cell.length_c   1.000
_cell.angle_alpha   90.00
_cell.angle_beta   90.00
_cell.angle_gamma   90.00
#
_symmetry.space_group_name_H-M   'P 1'
#
loop_
_entity.id
_entity.type
_entity.pdbx_description
1 polymer ?
#
loop_
_entity_poly.entity_id
_entity_poly.type
_entity_poly.pdbx_seq_one_letter_code
_entity_poly.pdbx_strand_id
1 'polypeptide(L)'
;MRYGTKKTDIDLKQWSDVWVNQAGRPVFDADVRYDNDSTIRSFTLAQHAEDGRALIWPQRFSVALVYPDTIVEIPVNITGRELSLKTAVGAKRPMSIIYNYDGLGYGVFPVTDHTVKDLMSLEDDVARGYGYVNCYEQLLNGNYPVEPFIEEMRGALAVESNELILEYLVGSLAAVFWHFLPDEARNHFQQQLEPYLFRMLQSKGRSANLKKSLFQLYRSIAYSGEGRERLYQLWNKTLSFPGLKLNNDDFSGIAMDLAVYSHPLSAEILKKAKASLTNPDKRQRFDFLLPALSADSQVRDTFFLSMRDEKNREKEDWVLSAMNYIHHPLRQADAVAH
;
A
#
# COMPACT_ATOMS: atom_id res chain seq x y z
N MET A 1 16.31 -47.10 -20.53
CA MET A 1 14.85 -46.91 -20.33
C MET A 1 14.55 -45.43 -20.40
N ARG A 2 13.76 -45.02 -21.39
CA ARG A 2 13.27 -43.63 -21.54
C ARG A 2 12.16 -43.41 -20.50
N TYR A 3 12.34 -42.49 -19.57
CA TYR A 3 11.23 -41.92 -18.83
C TYR A 3 10.78 -40.66 -19.55
N GLY A 4 9.57 -40.70 -20.08
CA GLY A 4 8.97 -39.62 -20.86
C GLY A 4 8.48 -38.47 -19.96
N THR A 5 8.96 -37.27 -20.24
CA THR A 5 8.32 -36.01 -19.88
C THR A 5 7.24 -35.68 -20.91
N LYS A 6 6.13 -36.42 -20.86
CA LYS A 6 4.87 -36.04 -21.54
C LYS A 6 3.86 -35.70 -20.46
N LYS A 7 3.89 -34.46 -19.95
CA LYS A 7 2.80 -33.96 -19.07
C LYS A 7 2.36 -32.51 -19.32
N THR A 8 2.98 -31.74 -20.21
CA THR A 8 2.48 -30.41 -20.59
C THR A 8 2.86 -30.09 -22.04
N ASP A 9 1.97 -29.43 -22.78
CA ASP A 9 2.26 -28.86 -24.12
C ASP A 9 3.08 -27.55 -24.03
N ILE A 10 3.33 -27.07 -22.80
CA ILE A 10 4.13 -25.88 -22.50
C ILE A 10 5.62 -26.27 -22.47
N ASP A 11 6.46 -25.51 -23.18
CA ASP A 11 7.92 -25.61 -23.08
C ASP A 11 8.37 -25.10 -21.71
N LEU A 12 8.51 -26.03 -20.77
CA LEU A 12 8.91 -25.74 -19.39
C LEU A 12 10.31 -25.11 -19.29
N LYS A 13 11.19 -25.34 -20.26
CA LYS A 13 12.54 -24.77 -20.25
C LYS A 13 12.48 -23.29 -20.62
N GLN A 14 11.76 -22.97 -21.70
CA GLN A 14 11.53 -21.57 -22.09
C GLN A 14 10.75 -20.80 -21.04
N TRP A 15 9.77 -21.43 -20.38
CA TRP A 15 9.03 -20.83 -19.26
C TRP A 15 9.97 -20.54 -18.07
N SER A 16 10.76 -21.54 -17.64
CA SER A 16 11.70 -21.38 -16.52
C SER A 16 12.74 -20.29 -16.79
N ASP A 17 13.23 -20.18 -18.02
CA ASP A 17 14.22 -19.18 -18.38
C ASP A 17 13.69 -17.75 -18.24
N VAL A 18 12.42 -17.50 -18.53
CA VAL A 18 11.85 -16.15 -18.41
C VAL A 18 11.33 -15.86 -17.00
N TRP A 19 10.70 -16.84 -16.34
CA TRP A 19 10.04 -16.63 -15.04
C TRP A 19 10.97 -16.74 -13.84
N VAL A 20 12.05 -17.55 -13.95
CA VAL A 20 12.94 -17.85 -12.82
C VAL A 20 14.32 -17.22 -13.01
N ASN A 21 14.84 -17.24 -14.24
CA ASN A 21 16.24 -16.89 -14.50
C ASN A 21 16.46 -15.45 -14.95
N GLN A 22 15.39 -14.67 -15.16
CA GLN A 22 15.47 -13.28 -15.62
C GLN A 22 14.80 -12.35 -14.62
N ALA A 23 15.48 -11.25 -14.29
CA ALA A 23 14.86 -10.14 -13.57
C ALA A 23 13.84 -9.42 -14.47
N GLY A 24 12.98 -8.63 -13.85
CA GLY A 24 11.98 -7.80 -14.52
C GLY A 24 10.61 -8.45 -14.65
N ARG A 25 9.64 -7.68 -15.15
CA ARG A 25 8.23 -8.09 -15.32
C ARG A 25 7.64 -7.58 -16.65
N PRO A 26 6.54 -8.20 -17.13
CA PRO A 26 5.81 -7.66 -18.26
C PRO A 26 5.00 -6.42 -17.86
N VAL A 27 4.96 -5.44 -18.75
CA VAL A 27 4.01 -4.33 -18.74
C VAL A 27 2.99 -4.61 -19.81
N PHE A 28 1.72 -4.58 -19.44
CA PHE A 28 0.60 -4.80 -20.34
C PHE A 28 0.01 -3.48 -20.81
N ASP A 29 -0.24 -3.40 -22.11
CA ASP A 29 -0.99 -2.32 -22.75
C ASP A 29 -2.30 -2.87 -23.32
N ALA A 30 -3.32 -2.01 -23.40
CA ALA A 30 -4.59 -2.35 -24.01
C ALA A 30 -5.01 -1.30 -25.04
N ASP A 31 -5.33 -1.75 -26.26
CA ASP A 31 -5.95 -0.94 -27.31
C ASP A 31 -7.38 -1.43 -27.54
N VAL A 32 -8.36 -0.62 -27.11
CA VAL A 32 -9.79 -0.88 -27.30
C VAL A 32 -10.35 0.17 -28.24
N ARG A 33 -10.84 -0.28 -29.40
CA ARG A 33 -11.46 0.58 -30.41
C ARG A 33 -12.94 0.27 -30.51
N TYR A 34 -13.73 1.32 -30.67
CA TYR A 34 -15.19 1.23 -30.78
C TYR A 34 -15.66 1.60 -32.18
N ASP A 35 -16.78 1.00 -32.59
CA ASP A 35 -17.55 1.42 -33.75
C ASP A 35 -18.49 2.59 -33.40
N ASN A 36 -19.09 3.21 -34.42
CA ASN A 36 -19.96 4.37 -34.29
C ASN A 36 -21.19 4.12 -33.39
N ASP A 37 -21.62 2.86 -33.24
CA ASP A 37 -22.75 2.45 -32.40
C ASP A 37 -22.34 2.09 -30.95
N SER A 38 -21.12 2.46 -30.56
CA SER A 38 -20.52 2.19 -29.25
C SER A 38 -20.39 0.69 -28.93
N THR A 39 -20.14 -0.14 -29.94
CA THR A 39 -19.68 -1.53 -29.74
C THR A 39 -18.18 -1.65 -29.90
N ILE A 40 -17.57 -2.64 -29.27
CA ILE A 40 -16.14 -2.93 -29.38
C ILE A 40 -15.86 -3.47 -30.79
N ARG A 41 -15.13 -2.71 -31.59
CA ARG A 41 -14.62 -3.12 -32.91
C ARG A 41 -13.41 -4.02 -32.77
N SER A 42 -12.50 -3.67 -31.87
CA SER A 42 -11.28 -4.44 -31.59
C SER A 42 -10.83 -4.23 -30.15
N PHE A 43 -10.33 -5.30 -29.53
CA PHE A 43 -9.66 -5.26 -28.24
C PHE A 43 -8.37 -6.09 -28.36
N THR A 44 -7.23 -5.41 -28.26
CA THR A 44 -5.90 -6.02 -28.27
C THR A 44 -5.20 -5.76 -26.95
N LEU A 45 -4.65 -6.82 -26.35
CA LEU A 45 -3.67 -6.74 -25.27
C LEU A 45 -2.28 -6.91 -25.84
N ALA A 46 -1.33 -6.07 -25.42
CA ALA A 46 0.09 -6.22 -25.72
C ALA A 46 0.88 -6.38 -24.43
N GLN A 47 2.03 -7.05 -24.50
CA GLN A 47 3.01 -7.11 -23.42
C GLN A 47 4.41 -6.76 -23.91
N HIS A 48 5.16 -6.06 -23.06
CA HIS A 48 6.57 -5.76 -23.28
C HIS A 48 7.33 -5.81 -21.94
N ALA A 49 8.65 -6.04 -21.97
CA ALA A 49 9.45 -6.00 -20.76
C ALA A 49 9.63 -4.56 -20.26
N GLU A 50 9.50 -4.34 -18.96
CA GLU A 50 9.68 -3.00 -18.35
C GLU A 50 11.07 -2.38 -18.61
N ASP A 51 12.08 -3.22 -18.86
CA ASP A 51 13.45 -2.80 -19.15
C ASP A 51 13.79 -2.77 -20.66
N GLY A 52 12.78 -2.90 -21.52
CA GLY A 52 12.90 -2.82 -22.97
C GLY A 52 13.48 -4.08 -23.64
N ARG A 53 13.80 -5.14 -22.89
CA ARG A 53 14.25 -6.41 -23.49
C ARG A 53 13.12 -7.08 -24.27
N ALA A 54 13.51 -7.93 -25.22
CA ALA A 54 12.58 -8.72 -26.03
C ALA A 54 12.07 -9.99 -25.30
N LEU A 55 11.76 -9.87 -24.00
CA LEU A 55 11.19 -10.95 -23.18
C LEU A 55 9.67 -10.98 -23.32
N ILE A 56 9.10 -12.18 -23.21
CA ILE A 56 7.66 -12.45 -23.28
C ILE A 56 7.35 -13.39 -22.13
N TRP A 57 6.32 -13.08 -21.35
CA TRP A 57 5.84 -13.88 -20.24
C TRP A 57 4.51 -14.54 -20.61
N PRO A 58 4.52 -15.79 -21.11
CA PRO A 58 3.30 -16.55 -21.33
C PRO A 58 2.55 -16.76 -20.01
N GLN A 59 1.29 -16.34 -19.95
CA GLN A 59 0.48 -16.47 -18.74
C GLN A 59 -1.02 -16.42 -19.01
N ARG A 60 -1.78 -16.77 -17.98
CA ARG A 60 -3.24 -16.75 -17.95
C ARG A 60 -3.73 -15.88 -16.81
N PHE A 61 -4.77 -15.13 -17.09
CA PHE A 61 -5.50 -14.28 -16.16
C PHE A 61 -6.86 -13.95 -16.78
N SER A 62 -7.67 -13.16 -16.11
CA SER A 62 -8.96 -12.70 -16.64
C SER A 62 -9.02 -11.18 -16.82
N VAL A 63 -9.76 -10.73 -17.83
CA VAL A 63 -10.18 -9.34 -18.01
C VAL A 63 -11.69 -9.27 -17.88
N ALA A 64 -12.20 -8.37 -17.06
CA ALA A 64 -13.62 -8.18 -16.88
C ALA A 64 -14.13 -6.91 -17.58
N LEU A 65 -15.23 -7.05 -18.33
CA LEU A 65 -16.02 -5.94 -18.84
C LEU A 65 -17.16 -5.67 -17.86
N VAL A 66 -17.15 -4.49 -17.24
CA VAL A 66 -18.15 -4.11 -16.22
C VAL A 66 -19.27 -3.28 -16.86
N TYR A 67 -20.51 -3.72 -16.68
CA TYR A 67 -21.74 -3.05 -17.11
C TYR A 67 -22.61 -2.74 -15.88
N PRO A 68 -23.68 -1.94 -16.00
CA PRO A 68 -24.53 -1.57 -14.85
C PRO A 68 -25.05 -2.75 -14.03
N ASP A 69 -25.45 -3.83 -14.72
CA ASP A 69 -26.15 -4.97 -14.10
C ASP A 69 -25.37 -6.29 -14.22
N THR A 70 -24.20 -6.29 -14.88
CA THR A 70 -23.48 -7.53 -15.16
C THR A 70 -21.98 -7.30 -15.36
N ILE A 71 -21.21 -8.34 -15.08
CA ILE A 71 -19.78 -8.40 -15.32
C ILE A 71 -19.54 -9.57 -16.26
N VAL A 72 -18.87 -9.28 -17.38
CA VAL A 72 -18.47 -10.30 -18.37
C VAL A 72 -16.99 -10.54 -18.23
N GLU A 73 -16.63 -11.66 -17.60
CA GLU A 73 -15.26 -12.12 -17.48
C GLU A 73 -14.78 -12.79 -18.77
N ILE A 74 -13.61 -12.37 -19.26
CA ILE A 74 -12.97 -12.87 -20.46
C ILE A 74 -11.64 -13.53 -20.06
N PRO A 75 -11.50 -14.86 -20.20
CA PRO A 75 -10.24 -15.52 -19.92
C PRO A 75 -9.20 -15.13 -20.96
N VAL A 76 -8.02 -14.78 -20.48
CA VAL A 76 -6.84 -14.40 -21.26
C VAL A 76 -5.82 -15.53 -21.19
N ASN A 77 -5.27 -15.91 -22.34
CA ASN A 77 -4.14 -16.83 -22.46
C ASN A 77 -3.15 -16.23 -23.47
N ILE A 78 -2.33 -15.31 -23.01
CA ILE A 78 -1.35 -14.60 -23.85
C ILE A 78 -0.05 -15.38 -23.84
N THR A 79 0.40 -15.82 -25.02
CA THR A 79 1.66 -16.56 -25.19
C THR A 79 2.70 -15.81 -26.02
N GLY A 80 2.27 -14.77 -26.73
CA GLY A 80 3.11 -13.89 -27.54
C GLY A 80 3.14 -12.46 -27.03
N ARG A 81 3.66 -11.55 -27.87
CA ARG A 81 3.68 -10.11 -27.56
C ARG A 81 2.30 -9.48 -27.54
N GLU A 82 1.38 -10.01 -28.33
CA GLU A 82 0.04 -9.46 -28.48
C GLU A 82 -1.00 -10.57 -28.49
N LEU A 83 -2.21 -10.25 -28.04
CA LEU A 83 -3.39 -11.10 -28.09
C LEU A 83 -4.62 -10.26 -28.42
N SER A 84 -5.36 -10.66 -29.46
CA SER A 84 -6.67 -10.09 -29.75
C SER A 84 -7.76 -10.83 -28.96
N LEU A 85 -8.50 -10.11 -28.13
CA LEU A 85 -9.63 -10.62 -27.34
C LEU A 85 -10.90 -10.66 -28.19
N LYS A 86 -10.95 -11.60 -29.15
CA LYS A 86 -12.07 -11.72 -30.11
C LYS A 86 -13.44 -11.88 -29.45
N THR A 87 -13.50 -12.49 -28.27
CA THR A 87 -14.74 -12.66 -27.49
C THR A 87 -15.37 -11.32 -27.08
N ALA A 88 -14.58 -10.25 -26.98
CA ALA A 88 -15.08 -8.91 -26.66
C ALA A 88 -15.68 -8.18 -27.88
N VAL A 89 -15.36 -8.61 -29.11
CA VAL A 89 -15.79 -7.91 -30.33
C VAL A 89 -17.30 -8.00 -30.50
N GLY A 90 -17.94 -6.87 -30.77
CA GLY A 90 -19.39 -6.73 -30.85
C GLY A 90 -20.08 -6.50 -29.51
N ALA A 91 -19.38 -6.64 -28.37
CA ALA A 91 -19.93 -6.26 -27.07
C ALA A 91 -20.13 -4.74 -27.00
N LYS A 92 -21.12 -4.28 -26.24
CA LYS A 92 -21.34 -2.85 -26.00
C LYS A 92 -20.17 -2.27 -25.21
N ARG A 93 -19.94 -0.96 -25.32
CA ARG A 93 -18.91 -0.28 -24.54
C ARG A 93 -19.19 -0.46 -23.04
N PRO A 94 -18.29 -1.10 -22.28
CA PRO A 94 -18.47 -1.26 -20.85
C PRO A 94 -18.29 0.07 -20.12
N MET A 95 -18.81 0.16 -18.91
CA MET A 95 -18.54 1.29 -18.00
C MET A 95 -17.08 1.30 -17.58
N SER A 96 -16.52 0.11 -17.32
CA SER A 96 -15.13 -0.07 -16.91
C SER A 96 -14.56 -1.39 -17.43
N ILE A 97 -13.24 -1.46 -17.52
CA ILE A 97 -12.50 -2.66 -17.87
C ILE A 97 -11.51 -2.93 -16.74
N ILE A 98 -11.67 -4.06 -16.05
CA ILE A 98 -10.77 -4.47 -14.97
C ILE A 98 -9.83 -5.54 -15.50
N TYR A 99 -8.55 -5.22 -15.54
CA TYR A 99 -7.48 -6.14 -15.94
C TYR A 99 -7.00 -6.95 -14.74
N ASN A 100 -6.55 -8.17 -15.00
CA ASN A 100 -6.12 -9.12 -13.96
C ASN A 100 -7.20 -9.36 -12.90
N TYR A 101 -8.45 -9.54 -13.34
CA TYR A 101 -9.64 -9.65 -12.51
C TYR A 101 -9.58 -10.81 -11.51
N ASP A 102 -8.97 -11.93 -11.91
CA ASP A 102 -8.79 -13.13 -11.09
C ASP A 102 -7.49 -13.10 -10.25
N GLY A 103 -6.66 -12.07 -10.41
CA GLY A 103 -5.41 -11.91 -9.68
C GLY A 103 -4.32 -12.93 -10.02
N LEU A 104 -4.46 -13.70 -11.10
CA LEU A 104 -3.50 -14.75 -11.48
C LEU A 104 -2.37 -14.23 -12.37
N GLY A 105 -2.55 -13.06 -12.97
CA GLY A 105 -1.57 -12.41 -13.82
C GLY A 105 -0.46 -11.74 -13.02
N TYR A 106 0.76 -11.84 -13.52
CA TYR A 106 1.94 -11.15 -13.04
C TYR A 106 2.40 -10.12 -14.07
N GLY A 107 2.52 -8.88 -13.63
CA GLY A 107 2.93 -7.76 -14.47
C GLY A 107 2.34 -6.45 -13.99
N VAL A 108 2.63 -5.40 -14.74
CA VAL A 108 1.98 -4.09 -14.61
C VAL A 108 0.78 -4.10 -15.55
N PHE A 109 -0.42 -3.86 -15.02
CA PHE A 109 -1.65 -3.87 -15.81
C PHE A 109 -2.18 -2.45 -16.05
N PRO A 110 -2.87 -2.21 -17.18
CA PRO A 110 -3.50 -0.92 -17.43
C PRO A 110 -4.52 -0.58 -16.35
N VAL A 111 -4.58 0.71 -16.02
CA VAL A 111 -5.64 1.30 -15.18
C VAL A 111 -6.04 2.64 -15.79
N THR A 112 -7.24 3.09 -15.45
CA THR A 112 -7.77 4.42 -15.78
C THR A 112 -7.85 5.27 -14.52
N ASP A 113 -8.03 6.57 -14.70
CA ASP A 113 -8.30 7.57 -13.65
C ASP A 113 -9.64 7.38 -12.92
N HIS A 114 -10.42 6.36 -13.27
CA HIS A 114 -11.66 6.00 -12.58
C HIS A 114 -11.63 4.59 -11.97
N THR A 115 -10.52 3.87 -12.15
CA THR A 115 -10.44 2.45 -11.75
C THR A 115 -10.72 2.27 -10.27
N VAL A 116 -10.13 3.08 -9.38
CA VAL A 116 -10.37 2.98 -7.92
C VAL A 116 -11.86 3.16 -7.60
N LYS A 117 -12.53 4.09 -8.29
CA LYS A 117 -13.96 4.34 -8.10
C LYS A 117 -14.82 3.16 -8.55
N ASP A 118 -14.45 2.52 -9.66
CA ASP A 118 -15.16 1.35 -10.17
C ASP A 118 -15.00 0.15 -9.23
N LEU A 119 -13.79 -0.05 -8.68
CA LEU A 119 -13.50 -1.12 -7.72
C LEU A 119 -14.33 -1.00 -6.44
N MET A 120 -14.62 0.21 -5.96
CA MET A 120 -15.46 0.42 -4.77
C MET A 120 -16.88 -0.17 -4.89
N SER A 121 -17.37 -0.35 -6.12
CA SER A 121 -18.71 -0.90 -6.39
C SER A 121 -18.73 -2.40 -6.66
N LEU A 122 -17.54 -3.01 -6.77
CA LEU A 122 -17.38 -4.40 -7.17
C LEU A 122 -17.56 -5.35 -5.97
N GLU A 123 -18.41 -6.36 -6.09
CA GLU A 123 -18.64 -7.33 -4.99
C GLU A 123 -17.48 -8.32 -4.81
N ASP A 124 -16.72 -8.59 -5.87
CA ASP A 124 -15.63 -9.57 -5.87
C ASP A 124 -14.38 -9.05 -5.14
N ASP A 125 -14.08 -9.65 -3.99
CA ASP A 125 -12.94 -9.30 -3.14
C ASP A 125 -11.58 -9.48 -3.85
N VAL A 126 -11.42 -10.51 -4.67
CA VAL A 126 -10.15 -10.79 -5.36
C VAL A 126 -9.90 -9.71 -6.39
N ALA A 127 -10.92 -9.41 -7.19
CA ALA A 127 -10.84 -8.38 -8.22
C ALA A 127 -10.64 -6.98 -7.61
N ARG A 128 -11.30 -6.66 -6.49
CA ARG A 128 -11.02 -5.42 -5.73
C ARG A 128 -9.59 -5.36 -5.25
N GLY A 129 -9.11 -6.40 -4.57
CA GLY A 129 -7.77 -6.46 -4.01
C GLY A 129 -6.69 -6.24 -5.08
N TYR A 130 -6.72 -7.02 -6.16
CA TYR A 130 -5.75 -6.89 -7.25
C TYR A 130 -5.95 -5.62 -8.08
N GLY A 131 -7.17 -5.12 -8.22
CA GLY A 131 -7.43 -3.82 -8.83
C GLY A 131 -6.72 -2.68 -8.09
N TYR A 132 -6.77 -2.67 -6.76
CA TYR A 132 -6.02 -1.68 -5.96
C TYR A 132 -4.51 -1.87 -6.09
N VAL A 133 -4.03 -3.11 -6.20
CA VAL A 133 -2.61 -3.41 -6.48
C VAL A 133 -2.20 -2.82 -7.83
N ASN A 134 -2.99 -3.02 -8.88
CA ASN A 134 -2.71 -2.46 -10.21
C ASN A 134 -2.65 -0.93 -10.17
N CYS A 135 -3.56 -0.28 -9.45
CA CYS A 135 -3.55 1.19 -9.30
C CYS A 135 -2.26 1.67 -8.62
N TYR A 136 -1.83 0.99 -7.55
CA TYR A 136 -0.60 1.34 -6.84
C TYR A 136 0.65 1.11 -7.69
N GLU A 137 0.73 -0.01 -8.41
CA GLU A 137 1.84 -0.29 -9.33
C GLU A 137 1.94 0.76 -10.45
N GLN A 138 0.80 1.20 -10.98
CA GLN A 138 0.76 2.27 -11.97
C GLN A 138 1.17 3.63 -11.40
N LEU A 139 0.86 3.91 -10.12
CA LEU A 139 1.40 5.07 -9.41
C LEU A 139 2.92 4.99 -9.27
N LEU A 140 3.46 3.83 -8.85
CA LEU A 140 4.89 3.63 -8.70
C LEU A 140 5.66 3.81 -10.02
N ASN A 141 5.04 3.42 -11.13
CA ASN A 141 5.59 3.63 -12.47
C ASN A 141 5.41 5.05 -13.03
N GLY A 142 4.78 5.96 -12.29
CA GLY A 142 4.52 7.34 -12.70
C GLY A 142 3.37 7.53 -13.68
N ASN A 143 2.55 6.49 -13.89
CA ASN A 143 1.41 6.49 -14.81
C ASN A 143 0.09 6.85 -14.11
N TYR A 144 0.06 6.92 -12.78
CA TYR A 144 -1.08 7.37 -11.98
C TYR A 144 -0.70 8.63 -11.18
N PRO A 145 -1.40 9.76 -11.35
CA PRO A 145 -1.12 10.96 -10.57
C PRO A 145 -1.33 10.75 -9.06
N VAL A 146 -0.39 11.23 -8.25
CA VAL A 146 -0.35 11.01 -6.80
C VAL A 146 -1.57 11.57 -6.07
N GLU A 147 -1.97 12.80 -6.38
CA GLU A 147 -3.07 13.49 -5.67
C GLU A 147 -4.45 12.84 -5.93
N PRO A 148 -4.87 12.56 -7.18
CA PRO A 148 -6.06 11.76 -7.46
C PRO A 148 -6.07 10.40 -6.76
N PHE A 149 -4.93 9.70 -6.76
CA PHE A 149 -4.83 8.41 -6.08
C PHE A 149 -5.17 8.53 -4.58
N ILE A 150 -4.66 9.55 -3.89
CA ILE A 150 -4.96 9.77 -2.47
C ILE A 150 -6.46 10.02 -2.25
N GLU A 151 -7.09 10.88 -3.06
CA GLU A 151 -8.51 11.19 -2.93
C GLU A 151 -9.41 9.97 -3.17
N GLU A 152 -9.05 9.14 -4.14
CA GLU A 152 -9.81 7.94 -4.45
C GLU A 152 -9.60 6.84 -3.41
N MET A 153 -8.36 6.64 -2.94
CA MET A 153 -8.08 5.71 -1.84
C MET A 153 -8.77 6.15 -0.55
N ARG A 154 -8.87 7.46 -0.28
CA ARG A 154 -9.69 7.99 0.81
C ARG A 154 -11.16 7.56 0.69
N GLY A 155 -11.71 7.56 -0.52
CA GLY A 155 -13.04 7.02 -0.82
C GLY A 155 -13.12 5.52 -0.55
N ALA A 156 -12.13 4.75 -1.02
CA ALA A 156 -12.08 3.29 -0.85
C ALA A 156 -12.06 2.87 0.64
N LEU A 157 -11.30 3.58 1.48
CA LEU A 157 -11.30 3.33 2.93
C LEU A 157 -12.70 3.42 3.56
N ALA A 158 -13.59 4.25 2.99
CA ALA A 158 -14.93 4.51 3.51
C ALA A 158 -15.90 3.35 3.33
N VAL A 159 -15.70 2.55 2.29
CA VAL A 159 -16.63 1.50 1.87
C VAL A 159 -16.06 0.10 1.99
N GLU A 160 -14.72 -0.05 1.98
CA GLU A 160 -14.10 -1.37 2.06
C GLU A 160 -14.39 -2.05 3.41
N SER A 161 -14.80 -3.32 3.30
CA SER A 161 -15.27 -4.15 4.41
C SER A 161 -14.42 -5.41 4.59
N ASN A 162 -13.62 -5.78 3.59
CA ASN A 162 -12.65 -6.85 3.67
C ASN A 162 -11.39 -6.35 4.42
N GLU A 163 -10.98 -7.10 5.45
CA GLU A 163 -9.89 -6.71 6.34
C GLU A 163 -8.53 -6.64 5.62
N LEU A 164 -8.23 -7.61 4.75
CA LEU A 164 -6.96 -7.68 4.03
C LEU A 164 -6.84 -6.55 2.99
N ILE A 165 -7.94 -6.27 2.28
CA ILE A 165 -7.97 -5.19 1.31
C ILE A 165 -7.82 -3.84 2.02
N LEU A 166 -8.50 -3.64 3.15
CA LEU A 166 -8.36 -2.40 3.92
C LEU A 166 -6.93 -2.20 4.46
N GLU A 167 -6.29 -3.27 4.93
CA GLU A 167 -4.88 -3.22 5.35
C GLU A 167 -3.95 -2.81 4.21
N TYR A 168 -4.17 -3.35 3.01
CA TYR A 168 -3.43 -2.96 1.81
C TYR A 168 -3.64 -1.47 1.49
N LEU A 169 -4.88 -1.00 1.47
CA LEU A 169 -5.23 0.40 1.22
C LEU A 169 -4.60 1.35 2.24
N VAL A 170 -4.60 0.98 3.51
CA VAL A 170 -3.96 1.75 4.58
C VAL A 170 -2.45 1.84 4.36
N GLY A 171 -1.81 0.71 4.04
CA GLY A 171 -0.37 0.66 3.80
C GLY A 171 0.06 1.47 2.58
N SER A 172 -0.63 1.30 1.45
CA SER A 172 -0.33 2.02 0.21
C SER A 172 -0.58 3.52 0.37
N LEU A 173 -1.70 3.93 0.96
CA LEU A 173 -1.98 5.33 1.21
C LEU A 173 -0.96 5.98 2.16
N ALA A 174 -0.55 5.29 3.23
CA ALA A 174 0.50 5.79 4.12
C ALA A 174 1.83 5.98 3.39
N ALA A 175 2.22 5.02 2.54
CA ALA A 175 3.45 5.11 1.76
C ALA A 175 3.40 6.29 0.77
N VAL A 176 2.30 6.44 0.03
CA VAL A 176 2.10 7.55 -0.92
C VAL A 176 2.13 8.90 -0.20
N PHE A 177 1.41 9.03 0.91
CA PHE A 177 1.37 10.26 1.71
C PHE A 177 2.76 10.69 2.20
N TRP A 178 3.58 9.74 2.65
CA TRP A 178 4.88 10.04 3.23
C TRP A 178 6.01 10.21 2.21
N HIS A 179 6.00 9.45 1.12
CA HIS A 179 7.15 9.36 0.21
C HIS A 179 6.92 10.03 -1.15
N PHE A 180 5.68 10.31 -1.54
CA PHE A 180 5.35 10.82 -2.88
C PHE A 180 4.74 12.22 -2.88
N LEU A 181 4.42 12.77 -1.71
CA LEU A 181 3.97 14.16 -1.59
C LEU A 181 5.11 15.10 -1.19
N PRO A 182 5.25 16.26 -1.85
CA PRO A 182 6.03 17.38 -1.32
C PRO A 182 5.36 17.94 -0.05
N ASP A 183 6.10 18.69 0.76
CA ASP A 183 5.64 19.17 2.07
C ASP A 183 4.34 20.00 2.02
N GLU A 184 4.21 20.87 1.02
CA GLU A 184 3.00 21.69 0.84
C GLU A 184 1.76 20.83 0.59
N ALA A 185 1.84 19.91 -0.38
CA ALA A 185 0.75 18.98 -0.68
C ALA A 185 0.48 18.03 0.50
N ARG A 186 1.52 17.53 1.18
CA ARG A 186 1.39 16.68 2.37
C ARG A 186 0.59 17.38 3.47
N ASN A 187 0.87 18.64 3.73
CA ASN A 187 0.13 19.42 4.71
C ASN A 187 -1.32 19.67 4.28
N HIS A 188 -1.57 19.92 2.99
CA HIS A 188 -2.92 20.05 2.45
C HIS A 188 -3.74 18.77 2.62
N PHE A 189 -3.18 17.62 2.27
CA PHE A 189 -3.86 16.32 2.44
C PHE A 189 -4.01 15.93 3.90
N GLN A 190 -3.05 16.24 4.76
CA GLN A 190 -3.14 15.96 6.20
C GLN A 190 -4.36 16.65 6.82
N GLN A 191 -4.59 17.93 6.50
CA GLN A 191 -5.72 18.70 7.00
C GLN A 191 -7.09 18.13 6.59
N GLN A 192 -7.13 17.29 5.56
CA GLN A 192 -8.35 16.63 5.08
C GLN A 192 -8.47 15.20 5.61
N LEU A 193 -7.41 14.40 5.50
CA LEU A 193 -7.38 12.99 5.88
C LEU A 193 -7.47 12.78 7.39
N GLU A 194 -6.75 13.59 8.19
CA GLU A 194 -6.74 13.44 9.65
C GLU A 194 -8.15 13.56 10.27
N PRO A 195 -8.91 14.66 10.05
CA PRO A 195 -10.25 14.77 10.60
C PRO A 195 -11.23 13.78 9.97
N TYR A 196 -10.99 13.35 8.73
CA TYR A 196 -11.79 12.31 8.07
C TYR A 196 -11.64 10.95 8.77
N LEU A 197 -10.41 10.48 8.98
CA LEU A 197 -10.11 9.24 9.69
C LEU A 197 -10.59 9.29 11.15
N PHE A 198 -10.44 10.44 11.81
CA PHE A 198 -10.96 10.63 13.17
C PHE A 198 -12.48 10.35 13.23
N ARG A 199 -13.26 10.94 12.31
CA ARG A 199 -14.71 10.68 12.23
C ARG A 199 -15.03 9.22 11.90
N MET A 200 -14.27 8.59 11.01
CA MET A 200 -14.45 7.17 10.71
C MET A 200 -14.22 6.29 11.95
N LEU A 201 -13.19 6.57 12.74
CA LEU A 201 -12.90 5.85 13.97
C LEU A 201 -14.02 6.01 15.02
N GLN A 202 -14.65 7.18 15.09
CA GLN A 202 -15.81 7.44 15.95
C GLN A 202 -17.09 6.69 15.52
N SER A 203 -17.25 6.42 14.22
CA SER A 203 -18.45 5.79 13.68
C SER A 203 -18.69 4.38 14.24
N LYS A 204 -19.95 3.97 14.36
CA LYS A 204 -20.34 2.61 14.77
C LYS A 204 -20.42 1.70 13.53
N GLY A 205 -20.36 0.38 13.74
CA GLY A 205 -20.67 -0.61 12.70
C GLY A 205 -19.47 -1.28 12.02
N ARG A 206 -18.24 -0.81 12.25
CA ARG A 206 -17.03 -1.51 11.79
C ARG A 206 -16.50 -2.52 12.81
N SER A 207 -15.93 -3.62 12.32
CA SER A 207 -15.24 -4.62 13.16
C SER A 207 -14.05 -3.99 13.89
N ALA A 208 -13.60 -4.64 14.97
CA ALA A 208 -12.45 -4.17 15.73
C ALA A 208 -11.16 -4.15 14.89
N ASN A 209 -11.00 -5.11 13.97
CA ASN A 209 -9.84 -5.21 13.09
C ASN A 209 -9.87 -4.12 12.01
N LEU A 210 -11.01 -3.87 11.36
CA LEU A 210 -11.13 -2.75 10.41
C LEU A 210 -10.80 -1.41 11.08
N LYS A 211 -11.30 -1.20 12.31
CA LYS A 211 -10.95 -0.02 13.11
C LYS A 211 -9.47 0.03 13.45
N LYS A 212 -8.85 -1.12 13.69
CA LYS A 212 -7.41 -1.21 13.96
C LYS A 212 -6.59 -0.74 12.77
N SER A 213 -6.91 -1.19 11.57
CA SER A 213 -6.20 -0.80 10.35
C SER A 213 -6.36 0.70 10.09
N LEU A 214 -7.59 1.24 10.17
CA LEU A 214 -7.82 2.68 10.09
C LEU A 214 -7.05 3.48 11.15
N PHE A 215 -6.96 2.95 12.37
CA PHE A 215 -6.25 3.61 13.44
C PHE A 215 -4.75 3.69 13.17
N GLN A 216 -4.14 2.68 12.55
CA GLN A 216 -2.73 2.77 12.17
C GLN A 216 -2.47 3.89 11.16
N LEU A 217 -3.36 4.07 10.17
CA LEU A 217 -3.26 5.21 9.26
C LEU A 217 -3.46 6.55 9.98
N TYR A 218 -4.48 6.66 10.83
CA TYR A 218 -4.71 7.88 11.61
C TYR A 218 -3.47 8.22 12.46
N ARG A 219 -2.94 7.25 13.19
CA ARG A 219 -1.76 7.38 14.04
C ARG A 219 -0.53 7.81 13.23
N SER A 220 -0.35 7.26 12.03
CA SER A 220 0.77 7.59 11.17
C SER A 220 0.69 8.97 10.53
N ILE A 221 -0.44 9.67 10.55
CA ILE A 221 -0.56 11.03 9.97
C ILE A 221 -1.02 12.11 10.95
N ALA A 222 -1.34 11.74 12.19
CA ALA A 222 -1.87 12.65 13.22
C ALA A 222 -0.78 13.52 13.89
N TYR A 223 0.07 14.16 13.07
CA TYR A 223 1.15 15.05 13.50
C TYR A 223 0.73 16.53 13.54
N SER A 224 -0.52 16.86 13.21
CA SER A 224 -1.05 18.22 13.37
C SER A 224 -1.10 18.59 14.86
N GLY A 225 -1.26 19.88 15.18
CA GLY A 225 -1.41 20.31 16.57
C GLY A 225 -2.59 19.61 17.28
N GLU A 226 -3.72 19.47 16.59
CA GLU A 226 -4.92 18.81 17.10
C GLU A 226 -4.79 17.28 17.10
N GLY A 227 -4.27 16.70 16.03
CA GLY A 227 -4.03 15.27 15.89
C GLY A 227 -3.08 14.73 16.94
N ARG A 228 -2.01 15.48 17.22
CA ARG A 228 -1.02 15.16 18.24
C ARG A 228 -1.62 15.19 19.65
N GLU A 229 -2.48 16.17 19.95
CA GLU A 229 -3.21 16.22 21.23
C GLU A 229 -4.20 15.05 21.35
N ARG A 230 -4.94 14.72 20.29
CA ARG A 230 -5.82 13.55 20.26
C ARG A 230 -5.07 12.24 20.47
N LEU A 231 -3.87 12.09 19.87
CA LEU A 231 -3.01 10.94 20.13
C LEU A 231 -2.54 10.88 21.59
N TYR A 232 -2.21 12.03 22.19
CA TYR A 232 -1.88 12.09 23.62
C TYR A 232 -3.08 11.69 24.49
N GLN A 233 -4.29 12.13 24.16
CA GLN A 233 -5.51 11.75 24.86
C GLN A 233 -5.86 10.26 24.71
N LEU A 234 -5.58 9.67 23.54
CA LEU A 234 -5.71 8.22 23.34
C LEU A 234 -4.66 7.48 24.20
N TRP A 235 -3.41 7.95 24.19
CA TRP A 235 -2.32 7.36 24.95
C TRP A 235 -2.56 7.40 26.46
N ASN A 236 -3.02 8.54 26.99
CA ASN A 236 -3.34 8.71 28.41
C ASN A 236 -4.74 8.18 28.78
N LYS A 237 -5.47 7.62 27.82
CA LYS A 237 -6.79 7.00 27.96
C LYS A 237 -7.93 7.95 28.36
N THR A 238 -7.77 9.26 28.16
CA THR A 238 -8.87 10.23 28.31
C THR A 238 -9.77 10.29 27.08
N LEU A 239 -9.26 9.87 25.91
CA LEU A 239 -10.03 9.63 24.69
C LEU A 239 -10.05 8.14 24.35
N SER A 240 -11.17 7.66 23.82
CA SER A 240 -11.28 6.30 23.25
C SER A 240 -12.28 6.29 22.10
N PHE A 241 -12.12 5.34 21.19
CA PHE A 241 -13.07 5.11 20.10
C PHE A 241 -13.89 3.84 20.37
N PRO A 242 -15.22 3.88 20.23
CA PRO A 242 -16.06 2.69 20.43
C PRO A 242 -15.62 1.54 19.54
N GLY A 243 -15.37 0.35 20.10
CA GLY A 243 -14.98 -0.84 19.33
C GLY A 243 -13.52 -0.87 18.83
N LEU A 244 -12.71 0.16 19.08
CA LEU A 244 -11.26 0.10 18.85
C LEU A 244 -10.58 -0.58 20.05
N LYS A 245 -9.78 -1.62 19.80
CA LYS A 245 -8.99 -2.31 20.83
C LYS A 245 -7.50 -2.00 20.63
N LEU A 246 -6.89 -1.37 21.64
CA LEU A 246 -5.46 -1.07 21.68
C LEU A 246 -4.78 -1.92 22.77
N ASN A 247 -3.64 -2.51 22.43
CA ASN A 247 -2.78 -3.28 23.30
C ASN A 247 -1.54 -2.46 23.72
N ASN A 248 -0.65 -3.04 24.53
CA ASN A 248 0.54 -2.34 25.04
C ASN A 248 1.52 -1.93 23.93
N ASP A 249 1.57 -2.65 22.82
CA ASP A 249 2.43 -2.29 21.67
C ASP A 249 1.88 -1.07 20.95
N ASP A 250 0.56 -0.93 20.86
CA ASP A 250 -0.06 0.29 20.34
C ASP A 250 0.22 1.49 21.22
N PHE A 251 0.05 1.35 22.55
CA PHE A 251 0.35 2.44 23.48
C PHE A 251 1.83 2.82 23.46
N SER A 252 2.73 1.84 23.32
CA SER A 252 4.16 2.10 23.15
C SER A 252 4.43 2.82 21.83
N GLY A 253 3.78 2.39 20.75
CA GLY A 253 3.88 3.03 19.46
C GLY A 253 3.39 4.49 19.47
N ILE A 254 2.23 4.76 20.06
CA ILE A 254 1.71 6.14 20.18
C ILE A 254 2.71 7.01 20.97
N ALA A 255 3.33 6.47 22.02
CA ALA A 255 4.36 7.20 22.78
C ALA A 255 5.57 7.58 21.92
N MET A 256 6.03 6.67 21.06
CA MET A 256 7.14 6.89 20.15
C MET A 256 6.78 7.93 19.08
N ASP A 257 5.58 7.84 18.48
CA ASP A 257 5.14 8.82 17.48
C ASP A 257 4.96 10.21 18.09
N LEU A 258 4.43 10.31 19.31
CA LEU A 258 4.33 11.60 20.02
C LEU A 258 5.71 12.25 20.23
N ALA A 259 6.78 11.45 20.39
CA ALA A 259 8.14 11.98 20.43
C ALA A 259 8.62 12.46 19.05
N VAL A 260 8.32 11.71 17.99
CA VAL A 260 8.63 12.09 16.60
C VAL A 260 7.88 13.36 16.19
N TYR A 261 6.60 13.48 16.58
CA TYR A 261 5.75 14.64 16.34
C TYR A 261 6.03 15.81 17.30
N SER A 262 7.13 15.73 18.07
CA SER A 262 7.60 16.79 18.96
C SER A 262 6.54 17.26 19.98
N HIS A 263 5.81 16.32 20.58
CA HIS A 263 4.90 16.63 21.68
C HIS A 263 5.68 17.21 22.87
N PRO A 264 5.25 18.32 23.51
CA PRO A 264 6.00 18.98 24.59
C PRO A 264 6.34 18.07 25.79
N LEU A 265 5.47 17.11 26.08
CA LEU A 265 5.65 16.12 27.17
C LEU A 265 6.36 14.82 26.72
N SER A 266 7.04 14.79 25.57
CA SER A 266 7.61 13.56 24.98
C SER A 266 8.50 12.78 25.94
N ALA A 267 9.38 13.45 26.70
CA ALA A 267 10.25 12.80 27.68
C ALA A 267 9.47 12.08 28.79
N GLU A 268 8.40 12.71 29.30
CA GLU A 268 7.54 12.11 30.33
C GLU A 268 6.70 10.96 29.77
N ILE A 269 6.20 11.12 28.54
CA ILE A 269 5.42 10.13 27.81
C ILE A 269 6.26 8.85 27.61
N LEU A 270 7.48 8.98 27.08
CA LEU A 270 8.39 7.85 26.87
C LEU A 270 8.76 7.15 28.17
N LYS A 271 9.04 7.91 29.24
CA LYS A 271 9.33 7.35 30.57
C LYS A 271 8.16 6.52 31.11
N LYS A 272 6.93 7.05 31.03
CA LYS A 272 5.71 6.36 31.47
C LYS A 272 5.41 5.12 30.59
N ALA A 273 5.58 5.24 29.28
CA ALA A 273 5.38 4.13 28.35
C ALA A 273 6.34 2.97 28.66
N LYS A 274 7.64 3.25 28.84
CA LYS A 274 8.64 2.25 29.25
C LYS A 274 8.26 1.58 30.58
N ALA A 275 7.83 2.36 31.58
CA ALA A 275 7.46 1.84 32.89
C ALA A 275 6.23 0.90 32.84
N SER A 276 5.36 1.08 31.85
CA SER A 276 4.18 0.22 31.64
C SER A 276 4.52 -1.14 30.98
N LEU A 277 5.71 -1.29 30.40
CA LEU A 277 6.15 -2.53 29.76
C LEU A 277 6.63 -3.54 30.81
N THR A 278 5.91 -4.65 30.91
CA THR A 278 6.24 -5.76 31.82
C THR A 278 7.19 -6.78 31.19
N ASN A 279 7.10 -6.99 29.88
CA ASN A 279 7.95 -7.91 29.14
C ASN A 279 9.39 -7.36 29.03
N PRO A 280 10.42 -8.13 29.43
CA PRO A 280 11.81 -7.68 29.44
C PRO A 280 12.36 -7.39 28.05
N ASP A 281 12.04 -8.20 27.04
CA ASP A 281 12.51 -8.01 25.65
C ASP A 281 11.92 -6.72 25.06
N LYS A 282 10.63 -6.45 25.34
CA LYS A 282 9.98 -5.20 24.92
C LYS A 282 10.61 -3.97 25.58
N ARG A 283 10.98 -4.05 26.86
CA ARG A 283 11.73 -2.98 27.53
C ARG A 283 13.12 -2.77 26.91
N GLN A 284 13.83 -3.85 26.61
CA GLN A 284 15.15 -3.77 25.98
C GLN A 284 15.05 -3.16 24.57
N ARG A 285 14.04 -3.55 23.78
CA ARG A 285 13.74 -2.92 22.48
C ARG A 285 13.42 -1.44 22.64
N PHE A 286 12.57 -1.10 23.62
CA PHE A 286 12.23 0.31 23.90
C PHE A 286 13.49 1.13 24.23
N ASP A 287 14.38 0.60 25.06
CA ASP A 287 15.64 1.24 25.43
C ASP A 287 16.58 1.43 24.25
N PHE A 288 16.68 0.42 23.37
CA PHE A 288 17.44 0.53 22.14
C PHE A 288 16.92 1.66 21.22
N LEU A 289 15.60 1.88 21.19
CA LEU A 289 14.98 2.90 20.32
C LEU A 289 15.03 4.32 20.91
N LEU A 290 15.29 4.48 22.22
CA LEU A 290 15.25 5.79 22.87
C LEU A 290 16.15 6.86 22.20
N PRO A 291 17.40 6.58 21.80
CA PRO A 291 18.23 7.58 21.13
C PRO A 291 17.64 8.05 19.80
N ALA A 292 17.04 7.14 19.02
CA ALA A 292 16.37 7.48 17.76
C ALA A 292 15.13 8.39 17.96
N LEU A 293 14.52 8.36 19.14
CA LEU A 293 13.35 9.17 19.47
C LEU A 293 13.70 10.55 20.05
N SER A 294 14.98 10.79 20.34
CA SER A 294 15.45 12.04 20.94
C SER A 294 15.06 13.27 20.12
N ALA A 295 14.66 14.35 20.81
CA ALA A 295 14.49 15.66 20.19
C ALA A 295 15.84 16.27 19.76
N ASP A 296 16.93 15.90 20.44
CA ASP A 296 18.29 16.33 20.12
C ASP A 296 18.83 15.55 18.91
N SER A 297 19.16 16.26 17.84
CA SER A 297 19.73 15.68 16.62
C SER A 297 21.09 15.04 16.86
N GLN A 298 21.94 15.59 17.72
CA GLN A 298 23.27 15.03 17.99
C GLN A 298 23.19 13.65 18.65
N VAL A 299 22.17 13.43 19.50
CA VAL A 299 21.90 12.12 20.09
C VAL A 299 21.50 11.11 19.02
N ARG A 300 20.64 11.51 18.07
CA ARG A 300 20.22 10.65 16.95
C ARG A 300 21.40 10.32 16.04
N ASP A 301 22.23 11.32 15.72
CA ASP A 301 23.40 11.19 14.84
C ASP A 301 24.45 10.26 15.43
N THR A 302 24.77 10.44 16.71
CA THR A 302 25.70 9.57 17.44
C THR A 302 25.20 8.12 17.42
N PHE A 303 23.90 7.92 17.63
CA PHE A 303 23.30 6.60 17.58
C PHE A 303 23.33 5.99 16.17
N PHE A 304 23.00 6.77 15.13
CA PHE A 304 23.08 6.32 13.74
C PHE A 304 24.50 5.89 13.37
N LEU A 305 25.51 6.73 13.67
CA LEU A 305 26.91 6.44 13.39
C LEU A 305 27.43 5.22 14.17
N SER A 306 26.86 4.94 15.35
CA SER A 306 27.20 3.74 16.12
C SER A 306 26.86 2.43 15.37
N MET A 307 25.92 2.47 14.41
CA MET A 307 25.55 1.31 13.59
C MET A 307 26.66 0.86 12.63
N ARG A 308 27.76 1.62 12.48
CA ARG A 308 28.95 1.16 11.74
C ARG A 308 29.61 -0.05 12.40
N ASP A 309 29.45 -0.21 13.72
CA ASP A 309 29.86 -1.42 14.43
C ASP A 309 28.78 -2.51 14.26
N GLU A 310 29.20 -3.69 13.79
CA GLU A 310 28.32 -4.85 13.59
C GLU A 310 27.57 -5.26 14.86
N LYS A 311 28.16 -5.08 16.05
CA LYS A 311 27.54 -5.44 17.32
C LYS A 311 26.29 -4.62 17.62
N ASN A 312 26.23 -3.39 17.12
CA ASN A 312 25.07 -2.52 17.27
C ASN A 312 23.94 -2.88 16.28
N ARG A 313 24.20 -3.81 15.35
CA ARG A 313 23.27 -4.23 14.30
C ARG A 313 22.74 -5.67 14.46
N GLU A 314 23.07 -6.36 15.55
CA GLU A 314 22.70 -7.77 15.75
C GLU A 314 21.19 -8.04 15.69
N LYS A 315 20.37 -7.05 16.05
CA LYS A 315 18.90 -7.14 16.06
C LYS A 315 18.30 -6.32 14.92
N GLU A 316 18.27 -6.91 13.73
CA GLU A 316 17.85 -6.25 12.48
C GLU A 316 16.52 -5.49 12.59
N ASP A 317 15.46 -6.12 13.12
CA ASP A 317 14.15 -5.46 13.31
C ASP A 317 14.23 -4.17 14.14
N TRP A 318 15.11 -4.14 15.15
CA TRP A 318 15.26 -2.98 16.03
C TRP A 318 16.02 -1.87 15.32
N VAL A 319 17.04 -2.23 14.53
CA VAL A 319 17.79 -1.30 13.69
C VAL A 319 16.86 -0.67 12.67
N LEU A 320 16.08 -1.46 11.93
CA LEU A 320 15.14 -0.94 10.94
C LEU A 320 14.11 0.01 11.57
N SER A 321 13.58 -0.35 12.75
CA SER A 321 12.68 0.52 13.51
C SER A 321 13.36 1.83 13.93
N ALA A 322 14.61 1.79 14.38
CA ALA A 322 15.38 2.99 14.69
C ALA A 322 15.59 3.87 13.46
N MET A 323 15.97 3.27 12.32
CA MET A 323 16.19 4.00 11.07
C MET A 323 14.91 4.71 10.61
N ASN A 324 13.76 4.05 10.72
CA ASN A 324 12.46 4.66 10.40
C ASN A 324 12.17 5.90 11.26
N TYR A 325 12.57 5.92 12.54
CA TYR A 325 12.38 7.11 13.40
C TYR A 325 13.40 8.21 13.14
N ILE A 326 14.65 7.87 12.81
CA ILE A 326 15.70 8.86 12.50
C ILE A 326 15.39 9.54 11.17
N HIS A 327 15.07 8.75 10.14
CA HIS A 327 14.82 9.21 8.78
C HIS A 327 13.33 9.48 8.49
N HIS A 328 12.52 9.62 9.54
CA HIS A 328 11.10 9.96 9.40
C HIS A 328 10.94 11.24 8.55
N PRO A 329 9.96 11.35 7.63
CA PRO A 329 9.85 12.52 6.73
C PRO A 329 9.83 13.87 7.44
N LEU A 330 9.19 13.96 8.62
CA LEU A 330 9.18 15.17 9.47
C LEU A 330 10.55 15.59 10.03
N ARG A 331 11.57 14.74 9.90
CA ARG A 331 12.94 14.97 10.37
C ARG A 331 13.94 15.06 9.21
N GLN A 332 13.47 15.15 7.96
CA GLN A 332 14.33 15.17 6.77
C GLN A 332 15.43 16.24 6.81
N ALA A 333 15.13 17.44 7.32
CA ALA A 333 16.11 18.51 7.43
C ALA A 333 17.36 18.11 8.24
N ASP A 334 17.17 17.31 9.29
CA ASP A 334 18.26 16.80 10.14
C ASP A 334 18.86 15.50 9.57
N ALA A 335 18.05 14.71 8.86
CA ALA A 335 18.43 13.37 8.38
C ALA A 335 19.35 13.37 7.14
N VAL A 336 19.43 14.47 6.38
CA VAL A 336 20.29 14.62 5.20
C VAL A 336 21.75 14.95 5.58
N ALA A 337 22.03 15.21 6.86
CA ALA A 337 23.37 15.57 7.34
C ALA A 337 24.39 14.41 7.34
N HIS A 338 23.97 13.16 7.06
CA HIS A 338 24.81 11.95 7.15
C HIS A 338 24.84 11.11 5.88
#